data_AF-A0A4Y9A8P2-F1
#
_entry.id   AF-A0A4Y9A8P2-F1
#
_cell.length_a   1.000
_cell.length_b   1.000
_cell.length_c   1.000
_cell.angle_alpha   90.00
_cell.angle_beta   90.00
_cell.angle_gamma   90.00
#
_symmetry.space_group_name_H-M   'P 1'
#
loop_
_entity.id
_entity.type
_entity.pdbx_description
1 polymer ?
#
loop_
_entity_poly.entity_id
_entity_poly.type
_entity_poly.pdbx_seq_one_letter_code
_entity_poly.pdbx_strand_id
1 'polypeptide(L)' 'MEWKKIIIEDVPAKICKQCGEQYFDGETTLRLEKIKKANIFPNEQPVQIPATIRDFKDLSEMENG' A
#
# COMPACT_ATOMS: atom_id res chain seq x y z
N MET A 1 -17.58 -9.73 2.64
CA MET A 1 -16.93 -8.75 1.73
C MET A 1 -15.45 -8.99 1.84
N GLU A 2 -14.83 -9.51 0.79
CA GLU A 2 -13.40 -9.87 0.80
C GLU A 2 -12.57 -8.61 0.54
N TRP A 3 -11.66 -8.29 1.46
CA TRP A 3 -10.82 -7.09 1.38
C TRP A 3 -9.57 -7.44 0.56
N LYS A 4 -9.50 -6.92 -0.68
CA LYS A 4 -8.37 -7.16 -1.57
C LYS A 4 -7.34 -6.05 -1.40
N LYS A 5 -6.16 -6.37 -0.86
CA LYS A 5 -5.00 -5.46 -0.89
C LYS A 5 -4.23 -5.69 -2.18
N ILE A 6 -3.86 -4.60 -2.83
CA ILE A 6 -3.04 -4.62 -4.06
C ILE A 6 -1.75 -3.90 -3.72
N ILE A 7 -0.63 -4.50 -4.10
CA ILE A 7 0.70 -3.87 -4.05
C ILE A 7 1.06 -3.51 -5.49
N ILE A 8 1.48 -2.27 -5.69
CA ILE A 8 1.94 -1.77 -7.00
C ILE A 8 3.42 -1.47 -6.82
N GLU A 9 4.25 -2.21 -7.55
CA GLU A 9 5.71 -2.12 -7.48
C GLU A 9 6.24 -1.19 -8.57
N ASP A 10 7.48 -0.71 -8.39
CA ASP A 10 8.23 0.10 -9.37
C ASP A 10 7.50 1.35 -9.89
N VAL A 11 6.71 2.01 -9.03
CA VAL A 11 6.01 3.24 -9.39
C VAL A 11 7.03 4.39 -9.52
N PRO A 12 7.17 5.03 -10.71
CA PRO A 12 8.07 6.16 -10.88
C PRO A 12 7.64 7.35 -10.02
N ALA A 13 8.50 7.80 -9.11
CA ALA A 13 8.20 8.92 -8.23
C ALA A 13 9.45 9.76 -7.97
N LYS A 14 9.25 11.07 -7.86
CA LYS A 14 10.24 11.96 -7.25
C LYS A 14 9.98 11.96 -5.74
N ILE A 15 11.01 11.66 -4.96
CA ILE A 15 10.90 11.57 -3.49
C ILE A 15 11.55 12.80 -2.85
N CYS A 16 10.83 13.46 -1.95
CA CYS A 16 11.42 14.48 -1.08
C CYS A 16 12.44 13.84 -0.14
N LYS A 17 13.70 14.30 -0.19
CA LYS A 17 14.78 13.76 0.65
C LYS A 17 14.63 14.08 2.14
N GLN A 18 13.79 15.05 2.52
CA GLN A 18 13.61 15.47 3.91
C GLN A 18 12.45 14.75 4.60
N CYS A 19 11.29 14.65 3.94
CA CYS A 19 10.07 14.10 4.55
C CYS A 19 9.58 12.78 3.90
N GLY A 20 10.13 12.39 2.75
CA GLY A 20 9.72 11.18 2.03
C GLY A 20 8.45 11.35 1.19
N GLU A 21 7.90 12.56 1.06
CA GLU A 21 6.73 12.81 0.22
C GLU A 21 7.01 12.44 -1.24
N GLN A 22 6.03 11.81 -1.88
CA GLN A 22 6.14 11.26 -3.23
C GLN A 22 5.38 12.14 -4.22
N TYR A 23 6.04 12.56 -5.29
CA TYR A 23 5.45 13.33 -6.37
C TYR A 23 5.46 12.51 -7.65
N PHE A 24 4.31 12.43 -8.29
CA PHE A 24 4.09 11.69 -9.53
C PHE A 24 3.82 12.66 -10.68
N ASP A 25 4.27 12.31 -11.88
CA ASP A 25 3.90 13.06 -13.08
C ASP A 25 2.48 12.70 -13.54
N GLY A 26 1.98 13.44 -14.53
CA GLY A 26 0.63 13.25 -15.06
C GLY A 26 0.41 11.87 -15.66
N GLU A 27 1.42 11.31 -16.34
CA GLU A 27 1.32 9.99 -16.95
C GLU A 27 1.21 8.89 -15.89
N THR A 28 2.09 8.93 -14.89
CA THR A 28 2.10 7.98 -13.77
C THR A 28 0.78 8.04 -12.99
N THR A 29 0.28 9.25 -12.72
CA THR A 29 -1.00 9.46 -12.06
C THR A 29 -2.16 8.82 -12.83
N LEU A 30 -2.21 9.00 -14.15
CA LEU A 30 -3.24 8.40 -15.00
C LEU A 30 -3.16 6.86 -15.03
N ARG A 31 -1.94 6.30 -15.00
CA ARG A 31 -1.76 4.83 -14.93
C ARG A 31 -2.24 4.29 -13.58
N LEU A 32 -1.91 4.94 -12.47
CA LEU A 32 -2.38 4.56 -11.14
C LEU A 32 -3.91 4.60 -11.03
N GLU A 33 -4.55 5.63 -11.58
CA GLU A 33 -6.01 5.74 -11.61
C GLU A 33 -6.68 4.62 -12.44
N LYS A 34 -6.06 4.20 -13.55
CA LYS A 34 -6.53 3.05 -14.32
C LYS A 34 -6.43 1.75 -13.53
N ILE A 35 -5.33 1.53 -12.82
CA ILE A 35 -5.12 0.35 -11.96
C ILE A 35 -6.16 0.33 -10.84
N LYS A 36 -6.40 1.46 -10.17
CA LYS A 36 -7.41 1.58 -9.09
C LYS A 36 -8.83 1.22 -9.55
N LYS A 37 -9.17 1.53 -10.80
CA LYS A 37 -10.49 1.25 -11.40
C LYS A 37 -10.57 -0.12 -12.08
N ALA A 38 -9.43 -0.81 -12.24
CA ALA A 38 -9.40 -2.11 -12.89
C ALA A 38 -9.99 -3.18 -11.96
N ASN A 39 -10.83 -4.05 -12.53
CA ASN A 39 -11.31 -5.27 -11.84
C ASN A 39 -10.46 -6.50 -12.18
N ILE A 40 -9.58 -6.39 -13.19
CA ILE A 40 -8.73 -7.47 -13.69
C ILE A 40 -7.32 -6.94 -13.81
N PHE A 41 -6.37 -7.62 -13.17
CA PHE A 41 -4.95 -7.29 -13.21
C PHE A 41 -4.23 -8.42 -13.97
N PRO A 42 -3.76 -8.17 -15.20
CA PRO A 42 -3.26 -9.24 -16.08
C PRO A 42 -2.04 -9.98 -15.52
N ASN A 43 -1.29 -9.34 -14.61
CA ASN A 43 -0.10 -9.91 -13.96
C ASN A 43 -0.27 -10.04 -12.44
N GLU A 44 -1.50 -10.24 -11.95
CA GLU A 44 -1.74 -10.45 -10.53
C GLU A 44 -1.03 -11.72 -10.04
N GLN A 45 -0.26 -11.60 -8.97
CA GLN A 45 0.33 -12.74 -8.30
C GLN A 45 -0.02 -12.71 -6.81
N PRO A 46 -0.52 -13.83 -6.24
CA PRO A 46 -0.74 -13.92 -4.81
C PRO A 46 0.61 -13.96 -4.09
N VAL A 47 0.83 -13.02 -3.17
CA VAL A 47 2.03 -12.97 -2.32
C VAL A 47 1.61 -13.29 -0.89
N GLN A 48 2.35 -14.19 -0.24
CA GLN A 48 2.15 -14.48 1.19
C GLN A 48 2.91 -13.44 2.01
N ILE A 49 2.16 -12.52 2.64
CA ILE A 49 2.73 -11.48 3.49
C ILE A 49 2.53 -11.93 4.95
N PRO A 50 3.59 -12.25 5.71
CA PRO A 50 3.45 -12.56 7.13
C PRO A 50 2.94 -11.32 7.86
N ALA A 51 1.72 -11.39 8.39
CA ALA A 51 1.10 -10.32 9.13
C ALA A 51 0.88 -10.75 10.59
N THR A 52 1.36 -9.96 11.54
CA THR A 52 1.00 -10.12 12.95
C THR A 52 -0.22 -9.25 13.22
N ILE A 53 -1.36 -9.89 13.52
CA ILE A 53 -2.56 -9.18 13.98
C ILE A 53 -2.41 -9.03 15.49
N ARG A 54 -2.50 -7.80 16.01
CA ARG A 54 -2.58 -7.52 17.44
C ARG A 54 -3.98 -7.03 17.75
N ASP A 55 -4.60 -7.59 18.79
CA ASP A 55 -5.85 -7.05 19.28
C ASP A 55 -5.58 -5.77 20.06
N PHE A 56 -6.46 -4.78 19.88
CA PHE A 56 -6.30 -3.47 20.51
C PHE A 56 -6.25 -3.54 22.05
N LYS A 57 -6.85 -4.58 22.66
CA LYS A 57 -6.83 -4.82 24.11
C LYS A 57 -5.44 -5.14 24.64
N ASP A 58 -4.56 -5.70 23.81
CA ASP A 58 -3.20 -6.10 24.21
C ASP A 58 -2.24 -4.90 24.28
N LEU A 59 -2.68 -3.72 23.83
CA LEU A 59 -1.88 -2.49 23.82
C LEU A 59 -2.01 -1.66 25.11
N SER A 60 -3.10 -1.83 25.87
CA SER A 60 -3.32 -1.08 27.12
C SER A 60 -2.44 -1.53 28.29
N GLU A 61 -1.76 -2.68 28.18
CA GLU A 61 -0.89 -3.22 29.23
C GLU A 61 0.55 -2.67 29.17
N MET A 62 0.91 -1.91 28.13
CA MET A 62 2.27 -1.40 27.92
C MET A 62 2.49 0.05 28.37
N GLU A 63 1.45 0.76 28.82
CA GLU A 63 1.56 2.17 29.27
C GLU A 63 1.88 2.33 30.77
N ASN A 64 2.08 1.24 31.52
CA ASN A 64 2.40 1.27 32.96
C ASN A 64 3.72 0.55 33.29
N GLY A 65 4.80 0.89 32.58
CA GLY A 65 6.17 0.41 32.85
C GLY A 65 7.17 1.55 32.95
#